data_AF-A0A537HJC0-F1
#
_entry.id   AF-A0A537HJC0-F1
#
_cell.length_a   1.000
_cell.length_b   1.000
_cell.length_c   1.000
_cell.angle_alpha   90.00
_cell.angle_beta   90.00
_cell.angle_gamma   90.00
#
_symmetry.space_group_name_H-M   'P 1'
#
loop_
_entity.id
_entity.type
_entity.pdbx_description
1 polymer ?
#
loop_
_entity_poly.entity_id
_entity_poly.type
_entity_poly.pdbx_seq_one_letter_code
_entity_poly.pdbx_strand_id
1 'polypeptide(L)'
;MSRGVLFTAIGWFLSADAILGAFAFLMVRMSVGEFGGRYPPDLIFFLIWPLLLAGVFVSYHGSLLLHKRTVLLFPFAGIGILLYMLQYLTCVPWIQCVAP
;
A
#
# COMPACT_ATOMS: atom_id res chain seq x y z
N MET A 1 -14.21 -22.29 11.65
CA MET A 1 -13.09 -21.32 11.72
C MET A 1 -13.26 -20.44 12.95
N SER A 2 -12.18 -20.16 13.70
CA SER A 2 -12.21 -19.14 14.77
C SER A 2 -12.49 -17.77 14.16
N ARG A 3 -13.38 -16.97 14.77
CA ARG A 3 -13.67 -15.59 14.35
C ARG A 3 -12.39 -14.77 14.17
N GLY A 4 -11.39 -14.97 15.03
CA GLY A 4 -10.10 -14.30 14.94
C GLY A 4 -9.35 -14.59 13.63
N VAL A 5 -9.37 -15.84 13.14
CA VAL A 5 -8.74 -16.24 11.88
C VAL A 5 -9.40 -15.55 10.68
N LEU A 6 -10.73 -15.44 10.70
CA LEU A 6 -11.49 -14.77 9.65
C LEU A 6 -11.14 -13.28 9.58
N PHE A 7 -11.13 -12.57 10.71
CA PHE A 7 -10.74 -11.16 10.76
C PHE A 7 -9.30 -10.97 10.27
N THR A 8 -8.37 -11.81 10.70
CA THR A 8 -6.99 -11.70 10.22
C THR A 8 -6.86 -11.93 8.72
N ALA A 9 -7.60 -12.89 8.16
CA ALA A 9 -7.60 -13.14 6.72
C ALA A 9 -8.15 -11.95 5.93
N ILE A 10 -9.27 -11.36 6.37
CA ILE A 10 -9.85 -10.16 5.72
C ILE A 10 -8.85 -8.99 5.78
N GLY A 11 -8.24 -8.74 6.94
CA GLY A 11 -7.26 -7.67 7.08
C GLY A 11 -6.01 -7.89 6.21
N TRP A 12 -5.58 -9.14 6.05
CA TRP A 12 -4.50 -9.50 5.13
C TRP A 12 -4.90 -9.32 3.66
N PHE A 13 -6.11 -9.71 3.26
CA PHE A 13 -6.60 -9.48 1.90
C PHE A 13 -6.63 -7.98 1.56
N LEU A 14 -7.17 -7.14 2.45
CA LEU A 14 -7.17 -5.69 2.28
C LEU A 14 -5.75 -5.11 2.17
N SER A 15 -4.84 -5.61 3.00
CA SER A 15 -3.44 -5.17 2.97
C SER A 15 -2.72 -5.62 1.69
N ALA A 16 -2.99 -6.83 1.22
CA ALA A 16 -2.44 -7.37 -0.02
C ALA A 16 -2.96 -6.60 -1.24
N ASP A 17 -4.24 -6.27 -1.27
CA ASP A 17 -4.85 -5.47 -2.33
C ASP A 17 -4.26 -4.06 -2.39
N ALA A 18 -4.05 -3.42 -1.22
CA ALA A 18 -3.37 -2.14 -1.14
C ALA A 18 -1.93 -2.20 -1.68
N ILE A 19 -1.17 -3.24 -1.31
CA ILE A 19 0.19 -3.44 -1.82
C ILE A 19 0.17 -3.65 -3.34
N LEU A 20 -0.73 -4.49 -3.84
CA LEU A 20 -0.87 -4.76 -5.28
C LEU A 20 -1.23 -3.49 -6.06
N GLY A 21 -2.15 -2.67 -5.53
CA GLY A 21 -2.49 -1.36 -6.07
C GLY A 21 -1.28 -0.41 -6.09
N ALA A 22 -0.44 -0.42 -5.06
CA ALA A 22 0.77 0.41 -4.99
C ALA A 22 1.79 0.00 -6.06
N PHE A 23 1.98 -1.31 -6.26
CA PHE A 23 2.83 -1.83 -7.34
C PHE A 23 2.27 -1.50 -8.72
N ALA A 24 0.96 -1.62 -8.93
CA ALA A 24 0.32 -1.25 -10.19
C ALA A 24 0.52 0.25 -10.49
N PHE A 25 0.35 1.12 -9.49
CA PHE A 25 0.64 2.55 -9.61
C PHE A 25 2.10 2.81 -10.01
N LEU A 26 3.05 2.13 -9.37
CA LEU A 26 4.47 2.26 -9.69
C LEU A 26 4.79 1.79 -11.11
N MET A 27 4.24 0.65 -11.55
CA MET A 27 4.44 0.15 -12.93
C MET A 27 3.92 1.15 -13.97
N VAL A 28 2.73 1.73 -13.76
CA VAL A 28 2.19 2.77 -14.66
C VAL A 28 3.12 3.99 -14.68
N ARG A 29 3.59 4.45 -13.53
CA ARG A 29 4.53 5.58 -13.41
C ARG A 29 5.83 5.34 -14.18
N MET A 30 6.43 4.17 -14.03
CA MET A 30 7.67 3.80 -14.72
C MET A 30 7.43 3.72 -16.23
N SER A 31 6.29 3.16 -16.66
CA SER A 31 5.95 3.07 -18.09
C SER A 31 5.82 4.45 -18.75
N VAL A 32 5.28 5.45 -18.04
CA VAL A 32 5.24 6.84 -18.54
C VAL A 32 6.65 7.42 -18.70
N GLY A 33 7.58 7.06 -17.81
CA GLY A 33 8.98 7.47 -17.92
C GLY A 33 9.70 6.89 -19.13
N GLU A 34 9.40 5.63 -19.50
CA GLU A 34 10.04 4.93 -20.62
C GLU A 34 9.39 5.22 -21.98
N PHE A 35 8.06 5.29 -22.04
CA PHE A 35 7.31 5.37 -23.30
C PHE A 35 6.70 6.76 -23.57
N GLY A 36 6.84 7.69 -22.62
CA GLY A 36 6.16 8.98 -22.65
C GLY A 36 4.68 8.88 -22.29
N GLY A 37 4.07 10.00 -21.91
CA GLY A 37 2.66 10.07 -21.52
C GLY A 37 2.42 11.04 -20.37
N ARG A 38 1.22 10.98 -19.79
CA ARG A 38 0.87 11.80 -18.63
C ARG A 38 1.01 10.98 -17.36
N TYR A 39 1.76 11.49 -16.38
CA TYR A 39 1.89 10.83 -15.09
C TYR A 39 0.52 10.66 -14.41
N PRO A 40 0.25 9.49 -13.82
CA PRO A 40 -0.97 9.30 -13.05
C PRO A 40 -0.97 10.24 -11.84
N PRO A 41 -2.12 10.82 -11.47
CA PRO A 41 -2.22 11.76 -10.36
C PRO A 41 -1.81 11.09 -9.04
N ASP A 42 -1.00 11.79 -8.25
CA ASP A 42 -0.52 11.30 -6.93
C ASP A 42 -1.66 10.95 -5.98
N LEU A 43 -2.85 11.54 -6.17
CA LEU A 43 -4.06 11.24 -5.41
C LEU A 43 -4.40 9.73 -5.43
N ILE A 44 -4.12 9.03 -6.52
CA ILE A 44 -4.35 7.57 -6.63
C ILE A 44 -3.48 6.82 -5.61
N PHE A 45 -2.24 7.27 -5.39
CA PHE A 45 -1.38 6.69 -4.37
C PHE A 45 -1.92 6.93 -2.95
N PHE A 46 -2.47 8.12 -2.69
CA PHE A 46 -3.10 8.42 -1.40
C PHE A 46 -4.39 7.63 -1.15
N LEU A 47 -5.13 7.25 -2.20
CA LEU A 47 -6.33 6.41 -2.09
C LEU A 47 -6.02 4.97 -1.61
N ILE A 48 -4.77 4.51 -1.73
CA ILE A 48 -4.33 3.19 -1.28
C ILE A 48 -4.14 3.15 0.25
N TRP A 49 -3.82 4.29 0.87
CA TRP A 49 -3.57 4.39 2.31
C TRP A 49 -4.79 4.02 3.16
N PRO A 50 -6.01 4.53 2.92
CA PRO A 50 -7.20 4.12 3.64
C PRO A 50 -7.46 2.60 3.59
N LEU A 51 -7.19 1.98 2.45
CA LEU A 51 -7.39 0.53 2.27
C LEU A 51 -6.40 -0.27 3.13
N LEU A 52 -5.13 0.14 3.14
CA LEU A 52 -4.12 -0.48 4.01
C LEU A 52 -4.43 -0.25 5.49
N LEU A 53 -4.85 0.97 5.87
CA LEU A 53 -5.23 1.30 7.25
C LEU A 53 -6.42 0.45 7.72
N ALA A 54 -7.42 0.24 6.85
CA ALA A 54 -8.52 -0.68 7.12
C ALA A 54 -8.02 -2.11 7.31
N GLY A 55 -7.09 -2.58 6.46
CA GLY A 55 -6.43 -3.88 6.61
C GLY A 55 -5.72 -4.04 7.95
N VAL A 56 -4.92 -3.05 8.36
CA VAL A 56 -4.22 -3.00 9.64
C VAL A 56 -5.20 -3.07 10.81
N PHE A 57 -6.27 -2.26 10.77
CA PHE A 57 -7.28 -2.21 11.82
C PHE A 57 -8.00 -3.55 12.00
N VAL A 58 -8.43 -4.16 10.88
CA VAL A 58 -9.13 -5.45 10.89
C VAL A 58 -8.19 -6.57 11.36
N SER A 59 -6.94 -6.59 10.90
CA SER A 59 -5.92 -7.54 11.37
C SER A 59 -5.57 -7.36 12.86
N TYR A 60 -5.63 -6.14 13.39
CA TYR A 60 -5.44 -5.86 14.82
C TYR A 60 -6.55 -6.48 15.66
N HIS A 61 -7.81 -6.30 15.27
CA HIS A 61 -8.93 -6.98 15.94
C HIS A 61 -8.80 -8.50 15.88
N GLY A 62 -8.40 -9.06 14.73
CA GLY A 62 -8.12 -10.48 14.59
C GLY A 62 -6.96 -10.97 15.48
N SER A 63 -5.89 -10.18 15.60
CA SER A 63 -4.75 -10.45 16.47
C SER A 63 -5.15 -10.52 17.94
N LEU A 64 -6.01 -9.60 18.41
CA LEU A 64 -6.52 -9.60 19.77
C LEU A 64 -7.33 -10.87 20.06
N LEU A 65 -8.20 -11.27 19.14
CA LEU A 65 -9.01 -12.49 19.27
C LEU A 65 -8.15 -13.77 19.27
N LEU A 66 -7.06 -13.79 18.51
CA LEU A 66 -6.15 -14.94 18.41
C LEU A 66 -5.04 -14.95 19.46
N HIS A 67 -4.89 -13.87 20.25
CA HIS A 67 -3.74 -13.65 21.14
C HIS A 67 -2.38 -13.82 20.42
N LYS A 68 -2.32 -13.53 19.11
CA LYS A 68 -1.13 -13.69 18.27
C LYS A 68 -0.78 -12.40 17.55
N ARG A 69 0.19 -11.67 18.10
CA ARG A 69 0.70 -10.41 17.55
C ARG A 69 1.45 -10.57 16.23
N THR A 70 1.97 -11.77 15.94
CA THR A 70 2.70 -12.05 14.69
C THR A 70 1.86 -11.83 13.44
N VAL A 71 0.53 -11.86 13.57
CA VAL A 71 -0.39 -11.65 12.45
C VAL A 71 -0.40 -10.20 11.95
N LEU A 72 0.13 -9.26 12.76
CA LEU A 72 0.29 -7.86 12.37
C LEU A 72 1.56 -7.59 11.54
N LEU A 73 2.49 -8.55 11.42
CA LEU A 73 3.71 -8.34 10.67
C LEU A 73 3.45 -8.04 9.19
N PHE A 74 2.47 -8.73 8.59
CA PHE A 74 2.11 -8.53 7.18
C PHE A 74 1.55 -7.11 6.90
N PRO A 75 0.51 -6.62 7.60
CA PRO A 75 0.03 -5.26 7.38
C PRO A 75 1.08 -4.19 7.71
N PHE A 76 1.92 -4.38 8.74
CA PHE A 76 3.00 -3.44 9.04
C PHE A 76 4.11 -3.43 7.97
N ALA A 77 4.45 -4.59 7.40
CA ALA A 77 5.35 -4.64 6.25
C ALA A 77 4.76 -3.85 5.06
N GLY A 78 3.44 -3.94 4.85
CA GLY A 78 2.72 -3.12 3.87
C GLY A 78 2.88 -1.62 4.09
N ILE A 79 2.81 -1.14 5.34
CA ILE A 79 3.05 0.27 5.68
C ILE A 79 4.49 0.65 5.32
N GLY A 80 5.46 -0.20 5.67
CA GLY A 80 6.87 0.04 5.33
C GLY A 80 7.09 0.17 3.82
N ILE A 81 6.46 -0.70 3.01
CA ILE A 81 6.54 -0.64 1.55
C ILE A 81 5.94 0.67 1.02
N LEU A 82 4.75 1.07 1.49
CA LEU A 82 4.12 2.31 1.05
C LEU A 82 4.91 3.55 1.47
N LEU A 83 5.51 3.58 2.66
CA LEU A 83 6.41 4.65 3.07
C LEU A 83 7.68 4.71 2.21
N TYR A 84 8.26 3.56 1.89
CA TYR A 84 9.42 3.48 1.01
C TYR A 84 9.07 3.97 -0.41
N MET A 85 7.92 3.57 -0.95
CA MET A 85 7.43 4.06 -2.24
C MET A 85 7.16 5.57 -2.20
N LEU A 86 6.62 6.11 -1.10
CA LEU A 86 6.40 7.54 -0.93
C LEU A 86 7.71 8.32 -1.00
N GLN A 87 8.80 7.81 -0.41
CA GLN A 87 10.13 8.40 -0.58
C GLN A 87 10.58 8.41 -2.05
N TYR A 88 10.26 7.34 -2.79
CA TYR A 88 10.55 7.26 -4.23
C TYR A 88 9.73 8.29 -5.02
N LEU A 89 8.46 8.50 -4.67
CA LEU A 89 7.64 9.57 -5.25
C LEU A 89 8.27 10.96 -5.04
N THR A 90 8.83 11.23 -3.85
CA THR A 90 9.39 12.54 -3.49
C THR A 90 10.84 12.76 -3.94
N CYS A 91 11.62 11.70 -4.13
CA CYS A 91 13.07 11.77 -4.37
C CYS A 91 13.49 11.53 -5.83
N VAL A 92 12.56 11.45 -6.80
CA VAL A 92 12.90 11.34 -8.23
C VAL A 92 13.19 12.75 -8.79
N PRO A 93 14.44 13.07 -9.18
CA PRO A 93 14.84 14.41 -9.61
C PRO A 93 14.37 14.78 -11.04
N TRP A 94 13.45 14.00 -11.62
CA TRP A 94 12.99 14.21 -13.00
C TRP A 94 11.66 14.97 -13.09
N ILE A 95 10.97 15.21 -11.97
CA ILE A 95 9.64 15.86 -11.95
C ILE A 95 9.69 17.37 -11.66
N GLN A 96 10.88 17.96 -11.45
CA GLN A 96 11.03 19.43 -11.31
C GLN A 96 11.75 20.15 -12.46
N CYS A 97 12.07 19.50 -13.59
CA CYS A 97 12.78 20.19 -14.69
C CYS A 97 12.00 20.32 -16.00
N VAL A 98 10.67 20.13 -16.03
CA VAL A 98 9.87 20.43 -17.23
C VAL A 98 8.51 21.01 -16.84
N ALA A 99 8.47 22.32 -16.59
CA ALA A 99 7.38 23.23 -16.98
C ALA A 99 7.64 24.66 -16.47
N PRO A 100 7.41 25.71 -17.27
CA PRO A 100 7.67 25.89 -18.71
C PRO A 100 8.99 26.62 -19.00
#